data_AF-A0A0H4V8U8-F1
#
_entry.id   AF-A0A0H4V8U8-F1
#
_cell.length_a   1.000
_cell.length_b   1.000
_cell.length_c   1.000
_cell.angle_alpha   90.00
_cell.angle_beta   90.00
_cell.angle_gamma   90.00
#
_symmetry.space_group_name_H-M   'P 1'
#
loop_
_entity.id
_entity.type
_entity.pdbx_description
1 polymer ?
#
loop_
_entity_poly.entity_id
_entity_poly.type
_entity_poly.pdbx_seq_one_letter_code
_entity_poly.pdbx_strand_id
1 'polypeptide(L)'
;MVYFLRHRGAAGMMRSWEKTYEKYQNDLGHYFRFLYHLVRYVDRSATDEKHFYIQILRATLSESELILIAVNCCYGEGRDKFKKLVEDHALLHNLSEKAQREFDLGKMMGSGAFGA
;
A
#
# COMPACT_ATOMS: atom_id res chain seq x y z
N MET A 1 12.25 5.15 7.91
CA MET A 1 11.01 5.95 7.73
C MET A 1 9.80 5.32 8.42
N VAL A 2 9.59 4.00 8.31
CA VAL A 2 8.41 3.31 8.89
C VAL A 2 8.37 3.26 10.43
N TYR A 3 9.52 3.34 11.11
CA TYR A 3 9.58 3.35 12.59
C TYR A 3 8.81 4.52 13.25
N PHE A 4 8.54 5.61 12.53
CA PHE A 4 7.76 6.74 13.05
C PHE A 4 6.24 6.46 13.07
N LEU A 5 5.76 5.48 12.29
CA LEU A 5 4.36 5.10 12.22
C LEU A 5 3.93 4.16 13.36
N ARG A 6 4.84 3.79 14.26
CA ARG A 6 4.57 2.81 15.31
C ARG A 6 3.77 3.43 16.47
N HIS A 7 2.45 3.47 16.32
CA HIS A 7 1.53 4.02 17.33
C HIS A 7 0.39 3.04 17.62
N ARG A 8 -0.06 2.99 18.88
CA ARG A 8 -1.24 2.21 19.27
C ARG A 8 -2.51 2.95 18.86
N GLY A 9 -3.25 2.41 17.89
CA GLY A 9 -4.59 2.85 17.51
C GLY A 9 -4.66 3.75 16.26
N ALA A 10 -5.79 3.68 15.56
CA ALA A 10 -6.02 4.32 14.27
C ALA A 10 -5.81 5.84 14.27
N ALA A 11 -6.29 6.54 15.31
CA ALA A 11 -6.10 7.99 15.43
C ALA A 11 -4.62 8.39 15.60
N GLY A 12 -3.83 7.55 16.27
CA GLY A 12 -2.38 7.74 16.36
C GLY A 12 -1.71 7.55 15.01
N MET A 13 -2.05 6.47 14.31
CA MET A 13 -1.53 6.15 12.99
C MET A 13 -1.83 7.27 11.98
N MET A 14 -3.08 7.77 11.95
CA MET A 14 -3.49 8.87 11.08
C MET A 14 -2.64 10.13 11.30
N ARG A 15 -2.46 10.56 12.55
CA ARG A 15 -1.63 11.74 12.86
C ARG A 15 -0.16 11.56 12.48
N SER A 16 0.39 10.36 12.68
CA SER A 16 1.77 10.07 12.28
C SER A 16 1.91 10.05 10.76
N TRP A 17 0.92 9.50 10.06
CA TRP A 17 0.84 9.54 8.61
C TRP A 17 0.79 10.98 8.10
N GLU A 18 -0.11 11.82 8.62
CA GLU A 18 -0.23 13.23 8.23
C GLU A 18 1.10 13.97 8.36
N LYS A 19 1.77 13.84 9.51
CA LYS A 19 3.10 14.45 9.74
C LYS A 19 4.17 13.93 8.79
N THR A 20 4.15 12.62 8.51
CA THR A 20 5.10 11.99 7.61
C THR A 20 4.86 12.47 6.18
N TYR A 21 3.60 12.50 5.74
CA TYR A 21 3.22 12.94 4.42
C TYR A 21 3.52 14.42 4.22
N GLU A 22 3.19 15.29 5.18
CA GLU A 22 3.54 16.73 5.12
C GLU A 22 5.05 16.94 4.93
N LYS A 23 5.87 16.18 5.66
CA LYS A 23 7.33 16.28 5.58
C LYS A 23 7.93 15.76 4.27
N TYR A 24 7.35 14.72 3.70
CA TYR A 24 7.88 14.00 2.53
C TYR A 24 6.91 14.04 1.34
N GLN A 25 6.05 15.06 1.26
CA GLN A 25 4.89 15.09 0.37
C GLN A 25 5.29 14.92 -1.10
N ASN A 26 6.35 15.60 -1.52
CA ASN A 26 6.84 15.52 -2.89
C ASN A 26 7.26 14.08 -3.21
N ASP A 27 8.19 13.52 -2.43
CA ASP A 27 8.73 12.18 -2.71
C ASP A 27 7.65 11.10 -2.62
N LEU A 28 6.84 11.12 -1.55
CA LEU A 28 5.78 10.14 -1.34
C LEU A 28 4.64 10.28 -2.35
N GLY A 29 4.21 11.51 -2.64
CA GLY A 29 3.17 11.78 -3.63
C GLY A 29 3.59 11.31 -5.02
N HIS A 30 4.84 11.59 -5.42
CA HIS A 30 5.39 11.08 -6.68
C HIS A 30 5.47 9.55 -6.69
N TYR A 31 5.97 8.93 -5.62
CA TYR A 31 6.10 7.48 -5.49
C TYR A 31 4.75 6.75 -5.59
N PHE A 32 3.73 7.18 -4.82
CA PHE A 32 2.41 6.55 -4.88
C PHE A 32 1.72 6.77 -6.22
N ARG A 33 1.86 7.95 -6.83
CA ARG A 33 1.30 8.23 -8.14
C ARG A 33 1.92 7.33 -9.21
N PHE A 34 3.24 7.13 -9.16
CA PHE A 34 3.94 6.20 -10.05
C PHE A 34 3.41 4.78 -9.90
N LEU A 35 3.36 4.25 -8.67
CA LEU A 35 2.85 2.89 -8.41
C LEU A 35 1.39 2.72 -8.83
N TYR A 36 0.53 3.70 -8.51
CA TYR A 36 -0.86 3.69 -8.93
C TYR A 36 -0.99 3.59 -10.45
N HIS A 37 -0.25 4.41 -11.21
CA HIS A 37 -0.32 4.38 -12.66
C HIS A 37 0.24 3.08 -13.25
N LEU A 38 1.30 2.52 -12.67
CA LEU A 38 1.87 1.25 -13.10
C LEU A 38 0.88 0.10 -12.90
N VAL A 39 0.32 -0.03 -11.69
CA VAL A 39 -0.68 -1.08 -11.39
C VAL A 39 -1.93 -0.87 -12.24
N ARG A 40 -2.41 0.37 -12.38
CA ARG A 40 -3.57 0.70 -13.23
C ARG A 40 -3.32 0.40 -14.71
N TYR A 41 -2.09 0.57 -15.18
CA TYR A 41 -1.74 0.23 -16.56
C TYR A 41 -1.83 -1.28 -16.78
N VAL A 42 -1.25 -2.08 -15.88
CA VAL A 42 -1.36 -3.55 -15.91
C VAL A 42 -2.82 -3.98 -15.84
N ASP A 43 -3.59 -3.44 -14.89
CA ASP A 43 -5.02 -3.70 -14.69
C ASP A 43 -5.85 -3.50 -15.98
N ARG A 44 -5.58 -2.42 -16.71
CA ARG A 44 -6.31 -2.04 -17.92
C ARG A 44 -5.77 -2.65 -19.20
N SER A 45 -4.61 -3.27 -19.15
CA SER A 45 -4.02 -3.89 -20.33
C SER A 45 -4.88 -5.07 -20.83
N ALA A 46 -4.75 -5.43 -22.10
CA ALA A 46 -5.41 -6.59 -22.68
C ALA A 46 -4.61 -7.90 -22.48
N THR A 47 -3.48 -7.85 -21.76
CA THR A 47 -2.67 -9.05 -21.51
C THR A 47 -3.36 -10.00 -20.54
N ASP A 48 -3.18 -11.30 -20.75
CA ASP A 48 -3.56 -12.33 -19.79
C ASP A 48 -2.51 -12.49 -18.68
N GLU A 49 -1.33 -11.89 -18.83
CA GLU A 49 -0.20 -11.98 -17.89
C GLU A 49 -0.21 -10.92 -16.78
N LYS A 50 -1.36 -10.29 -16.49
CA LYS A 50 -1.47 -9.23 -15.47
C LYS A 50 -0.91 -9.66 -14.12
N HIS A 51 -1.30 -10.87 -13.69
CA HIS A 51 -0.85 -11.44 -12.44
C HIS A 51 0.67 -11.58 -12.38
N PHE A 52 1.31 -12.02 -13.48
CA PHE A 52 2.76 -12.15 -13.57
C PHE A 52 3.46 -10.78 -13.44
N TYR A 53 2.97 -9.74 -14.11
CA TYR A 53 3.55 -8.40 -13.99
C TYR A 53 3.38 -7.79 -12.61
N ILE A 54 2.22 -8.01 -11.97
CA ILE A 54 2.03 -7.62 -10.56
C ILE A 54 2.99 -8.38 -9.66
N GLN A 55 3.19 -9.68 -9.88
CA GLN A 55 4.15 -10.50 -9.13
C GLN A 55 5.59 -9.96 -9.23
N ILE A 56 6.01 -9.53 -10.42
CA ILE A 56 7.31 -8.86 -10.61
C ILE A 56 7.36 -7.57 -9.79
N LEU A 57 6.35 -6.70 -9.92
CA LEU A 57 6.31 -5.42 -9.20
C LEU A 57 6.42 -5.62 -7.69
N ARG A 58 5.60 -6.49 -7.10
CA ARG A 58 5.66 -6.74 -5.64
C ARG A 58 6.95 -7.41 -5.18
N ALA A 59 7.70 -8.08 -6.06
CA ALA A 59 9.01 -8.63 -5.73
C ALA A 59 10.08 -7.53 -5.58
N THR A 60 9.85 -6.33 -6.16
CA THR A 60 10.75 -5.18 -5.98
C THR A 60 10.43 -4.36 -4.73
N LEU A 61 9.26 -4.54 -4.12
CA LEU A 61 8.81 -3.74 -2.98
C LEU A 61 9.29 -4.36 -1.65
N SER A 62 9.98 -3.55 -0.85
CA SER A 62 10.34 -3.92 0.51
C SER A 62 9.13 -3.96 1.45
N GLU A 63 9.27 -4.65 2.59
CA GLU A 63 8.22 -4.67 3.63
C GLU A 63 7.84 -3.24 4.08
N SER A 64 8.82 -2.35 4.18
CA SER A 64 8.58 -0.95 4.54
C SER A 64 7.74 -0.20 3.50
N GLU A 65 7.96 -0.46 2.22
CA GLU A 65 7.19 0.14 1.13
C GLU A 65 5.77 -0.42 1.08
N LEU A 66 5.59 -1.72 1.29
CA LEU A 66 4.27 -2.33 1.38
C LEU A 66 3.45 -1.73 2.53
N ILE A 67 4.07 -1.47 3.69
CA ILE A 67 3.43 -0.76 4.80
C ILE A 67 3.06 0.67 4.39
N LEU A 68 3.95 1.42 3.75
CA LEU A 68 3.66 2.78 3.29
C LEU A 68 2.49 2.82 2.29
N ILE A 69 2.43 1.88 1.35
CA ILE A 69 1.32 1.74 0.41
C ILE A 69 0.02 1.46 1.17
N ALA A 70 0.02 0.51 2.11
CA ALA A 70 -1.16 0.17 2.90
C ALA A 70 -1.65 1.37 3.73
N VAL A 71 -0.76 2.07 4.42
CA VAL A 71 -1.08 3.26 5.23
C VAL A 71 -1.60 4.40 4.34
N ASN A 72 -1.00 4.63 3.17
CA ASN A 72 -1.53 5.60 2.19
C ASN A 72 -2.94 5.22 1.70
N CYS A 73 -3.22 3.92 1.50
CA CYS A 73 -4.55 3.43 1.16
C CYS A 73 -5.55 3.52 2.32
N CYS A 74 -5.09 3.58 3.57
CA CYS A 74 -5.94 3.68 4.75
C CYS A 74 -6.23 5.12 5.18
N TYR A 75 -5.24 6.01 5.05
CA TYR A 75 -5.28 7.35 5.65
C TYR A 75 -4.90 8.46 4.65
N GLY A 76 -4.30 8.14 3.51
CA GLY A 76 -3.84 9.11 2.51
C GLY A 76 -4.77 9.26 1.32
N GLU A 77 -4.21 9.81 0.23
CA GLU A 77 -4.88 10.00 -1.07
C GLU A 77 -5.14 8.65 -1.79
N GLY A 78 -4.46 7.58 -1.36
CA GLY A 78 -4.64 6.24 -1.94
C GLY A 78 -6.01 5.60 -1.65
N ARG A 79 -6.75 6.12 -0.67
CA ARG A 79 -8.05 5.59 -0.22
C ARG A 79 -9.07 5.38 -1.34
N ASP A 80 -9.14 6.31 -2.28
CA ASP A 80 -10.22 6.33 -3.27
C ASP A 80 -9.97 5.37 -4.42
N LYS A 81 -8.82 5.49 -5.10
CA LYS A 81 -8.56 4.79 -6.38
C LYS A 81 -7.51 3.70 -6.25
N PHE A 82 -6.48 3.91 -5.43
CA PHE A 82 -5.38 2.97 -5.37
C PHE A 82 -5.71 1.76 -4.49
N LYS A 83 -6.44 1.97 -3.39
CA LYS A 83 -6.86 0.91 -2.48
C LYS A 83 -7.55 -0.26 -3.20
N LYS A 84 -8.50 0.03 -4.10
CA LYS A 84 -9.17 -1.01 -4.89
C LYS A 84 -8.19 -1.84 -5.71
N LEU A 85 -7.23 -1.20 -6.38
CA LEU A 85 -6.21 -1.91 -7.16
C LEU A 85 -5.28 -2.74 -6.29
N VAL A 86 -4.91 -2.24 -5.10
CA VAL A 86 -4.13 -2.98 -4.11
C VAL A 86 -4.85 -4.26 -3.68
N GLU A 87 -6.17 -4.18 -3.46
CA GLU A 87 -7.02 -5.29 -3.06
C GLU A 87 -7.28 -6.28 -4.20
N ASP A 88 -7.63 -5.80 -5.39
CA ASP A 88 -7.93 -6.64 -6.55
C ASP A 88 -6.72 -7.45 -7.04
N HIS A 89 -5.50 -6.92 -6.85
CA HIS A 89 -4.26 -7.51 -7.34
C HIS A 89 -3.39 -8.15 -6.26
N ALA A 90 -3.89 -8.29 -5.03
CA ALA A 90 -3.14 -8.88 -3.92
C ALA A 90 -1.73 -8.27 -3.73
N LEU A 91 -1.62 -6.94 -3.91
CA LEU A 91 -0.33 -6.25 -3.98
C LEU A 91 0.46 -6.36 -2.66
N LEU A 92 -0.22 -6.57 -1.53
CA LEU A 92 0.37 -6.74 -0.20
C LEU A 92 0.63 -8.20 0.17
N HIS A 93 0.52 -9.16 -0.75
CA HIS A 93 0.73 -10.60 -0.44
C HIS A 93 2.15 -10.92 0.06
N ASN A 94 3.16 -10.08 -0.21
CA ASN A 94 4.52 -10.22 0.36
C ASN A 94 4.67 -9.62 1.77
N LEU A 95 3.63 -8.98 2.32
CA LEU A 95 3.70 -8.33 3.62
C LEU A 95 3.61 -9.37 4.75
N SER A 96 4.58 -9.39 5.67
CA SER A 96 4.57 -10.38 6.74
C SER A 96 3.35 -10.23 7.64
N GLU A 97 2.85 -11.36 8.17
CA GLU A 97 1.74 -11.32 9.13
C GLU A 97 2.09 -10.51 10.38
N LYS A 98 3.38 -10.47 10.76
CA LYS A 98 3.85 -9.65 11.88
C LYS A 98 3.57 -8.18 11.61
N ALA A 99 3.94 -7.68 10.42
CA ALA A 99 3.66 -6.31 10.02
C ALA A 99 2.13 -6.08 9.90
N GLN A 100 1.38 -7.02 9.30
CA GLN A 100 -0.08 -6.91 9.22
C GLN A 100 -0.74 -6.73 10.58
N ARG A 101 -0.31 -7.51 11.59
CA ARG A 101 -0.80 -7.41 12.97
C ARG A 101 -0.33 -6.13 13.66
N GLU A 102 0.94 -5.77 13.50
CA GLU A 102 1.53 -4.58 14.13
C GLU A 102 0.83 -3.28 13.69
N PHE A 103 0.38 -3.23 12.43
CA PHE A 103 -0.30 -2.07 11.84
C PHE A 103 -1.83 -2.23 11.75
N ASP A 104 -2.40 -3.28 12.36
CA ASP A 104 -3.85 -3.59 12.33
C ASP A 104 -4.45 -3.63 10.91
N LEU A 105 -3.65 -3.95 9.88
CA LEU A 105 -4.04 -3.79 8.47
C LEU A 105 -5.17 -4.71 8.03
N GLY A 106 -5.30 -5.90 8.64
CA GLY A 106 -6.40 -6.82 8.36
C GLY A 106 -7.79 -6.29 8.73
N LYS A 107 -7.87 -5.22 9.56
CA LYS A 107 -9.14 -4.53 9.86
C LYS A 107 -9.44 -3.39 8.88
N MET A 108 -8.43 -2.92 8.16
CA MET A 108 -8.49 -1.69 7.37
C MET A 108 -8.53 -1.94 5.86
N MET A 109 -7.87 -3.01 5.42
CA MET A 109 -7.78 -3.45 4.04
C MET A 109 -8.65 -4.69 3.82
N GLY A 110 -9.22 -4.83 2.62
CA GLY A 110 -9.88 -6.06 2.21
C GLY A 110 -8.91 -7.25 2.17
N SER A 111 -9.41 -8.45 2.44
CA SER A 111 -8.61 -9.68 2.48
C SER A 111 -7.87 -9.96 1.16
N GLY A 112 -8.47 -9.56 0.03
CA GLY A 112 -7.87 -9.68 -1.30
C GLY A 112 -6.51 -9.02 -1.42
N ALA A 113 -6.25 -7.93 -0.68
CA ALA A 113 -4.94 -7.26 -0.70
C ALA A 113 -3.78 -8.17 -0.28
N PHE A 114 -4.05 -9.20 0.53
CA PHE A 114 -3.07 -10.13 1.06
C PHE A 114 -3.05 -11.48 0.32
N GLY A 115 -3.84 -11.63 -0.75
CA GLY A 115 -3.91 -12.87 -1.55
C GLY A 115 -4.76 -13.99 -0.94
N ALA A 116 -5.71 -13.63 -0.06
CA ALA A 116 -6.70 -14.54 0.52
C ALA A 116 -7.99 -14.61 -0.29
#